data_AF-A0A947AM89-F1
#
_entry.id   AF-A0A947AM89-F1
#
_cell.length_a   1.000
_cell.length_b   1.000
_cell.length_c   1.000
_cell.angle_alpha   90.00
_cell.angle_beta   90.00
_cell.angle_gamma   90.00
#
_symmetry.space_group_name_H-M   'P 1'
#
loop_
_entity.id
_entity.type
_entity.pdbx_description
1 polymer ?
#
loop_
_entity_poly.entity_id
_entity_poly.type
_entity_poly.pdbx_seq_one_letter_code
_entity_poly.pdbx_strand_id
1 'polypeptide(L)'
;MSTGYRVDDLDWNIAGDINGNNPNIISELTWNDLESFQLKVVGKTTFHQLFMLRGSLVYSWILNGENQDSDFLGDDRTLEFSRSNNNSDEGNIRDASFGTGWQFSFGRTDFVMAPVIGYSYHEQNLTMTDGNQTVANPPVTPDFGPFSGLDSTYETEWKGPFIGLDFTFRRDEKSKIKPDMETFLRLEYHLVDFYAEADWNLRT
;
A
#
# COMPACT_ATOMS: atom_id res chain seq x y z
N MET A 1 -10.93 8.21 -16.03
CA MET A 1 -11.24 6.95 -15.33
C MET A 1 -10.51 5.84 -16.06
N SER A 2 -9.94 4.90 -15.32
CA SER A 2 -9.21 3.76 -15.86
C SER A 2 -9.43 2.54 -14.98
N THR A 3 -9.26 1.36 -15.56
CA THR A 3 -9.11 0.10 -14.82
C THR A 3 -7.65 -0.32 -14.85
N GLY A 4 -7.23 -1.14 -13.90
CA GLY A 4 -5.84 -1.58 -13.80
C GLY A 4 -5.67 -2.86 -13.00
N TYR A 5 -4.44 -3.33 -13.02
CA TYR A 5 -3.96 -4.43 -12.19
C TYR A 5 -2.90 -3.86 -11.25
N ARG A 6 -2.96 -4.23 -9.98
CA ARG A 6 -2.07 -3.78 -8.92
C ARG A 6 -1.50 -5.00 -8.19
N VAL A 7 -0.22 -4.94 -7.87
CA VAL A 7 0.48 -5.94 -7.06
C VAL A 7 1.13 -5.19 -5.91
N ASP A 8 0.93 -5.67 -4.69
CA ASP A 8 1.50 -5.11 -3.47
C ASP A 8 2.22 -6.19 -2.66
N ASP A 9 3.21 -5.78 -1.88
CA ASP A 9 3.83 -6.56 -0.82
C ASP A 9 3.69 -5.78 0.49
N LEU A 10 3.40 -6.48 1.59
CA LEU A 10 3.28 -5.90 2.93
C LEU A 10 4.07 -6.75 3.93
N ASP A 11 4.95 -6.09 4.69
CA ASP A 11 5.71 -6.69 5.79
C ASP A 11 5.38 -5.93 7.07
N TRP A 12 4.91 -6.65 8.07
CA TRP A 12 4.64 -6.12 9.40
C TRP A 12 5.25 -7.03 10.45
N ASN A 13 5.86 -6.42 11.46
CA ASN A 13 6.38 -7.16 12.61
C ASN A 13 6.16 -6.40 13.91
N ILE A 14 6.20 -7.15 15.00
CA ILE A 14 6.20 -6.62 16.36
C ILE A 14 7.49 -7.03 17.07
N ALA A 15 8.02 -6.10 17.86
CA ALA A 15 9.12 -6.37 18.77
C ALA A 15 8.63 -7.03 20.07
N GLY A 16 9.50 -7.80 20.73
CA GLY A 16 9.20 -8.43 22.02
C GLY A 16 8.99 -7.41 23.17
N ASP A 17 9.65 -6.26 23.11
CA ASP A 17 9.44 -5.14 24.03
C ASP A 17 9.59 -3.76 23.36
N ILE A 18 9.22 -2.69 24.09
CA ILE A 18 9.26 -1.30 23.60
C ILE A 18 10.66 -0.81 23.22
N ASN A 19 11.70 -1.49 23.70
CA ASN A 19 13.09 -1.17 23.40
C ASN A 19 13.64 -2.03 22.25
N GLY A 20 12.82 -2.90 21.66
CA GLY A 20 13.25 -3.80 20.58
C GLY A 20 14.07 -4.99 21.07
N ASN A 21 13.88 -5.48 22.30
CA ASN A 21 14.58 -6.66 22.81
C ASN A 21 13.61 -7.82 23.10
N ASN A 22 14.19 -9.00 23.25
CA ASN A 22 13.54 -10.22 23.76
C ASN A 22 12.35 -10.78 22.93
N PRO A 23 12.53 -11.18 21.67
CA PRO A 23 13.56 -10.81 20.70
C PRO A 23 13.24 -9.46 20.01
N ASN A 24 14.15 -8.96 19.18
CA ASN A 24 13.91 -7.74 18.40
C ASN A 24 12.72 -7.84 17.43
N ILE A 25 12.36 -9.05 17.00
CA ILE A 25 11.14 -9.38 16.23
C ILE A 25 10.56 -10.66 16.83
N ILE A 26 9.42 -10.55 17.52
CA ILE A 26 8.76 -11.70 18.17
C ILE A 26 7.74 -12.38 17.25
N SER A 27 7.13 -11.61 16.35
CA SER A 27 6.17 -12.08 15.35
C SER A 27 6.26 -11.21 14.11
N GLU A 28 6.13 -11.83 12.94
CA GLU A 28 6.20 -11.21 11.64
C GLU A 28 5.14 -11.79 10.70
N LEU A 29 4.42 -10.91 10.02
CA LEU A 29 3.48 -11.26 8.97
C LEU A 29 3.92 -10.61 7.67
N THR A 30 4.04 -11.44 6.64
CA THR A 30 4.38 -11.02 5.29
C THR A 30 3.25 -11.40 4.36
N TRP A 31 2.80 -10.45 3.54
CA TRP A 31 1.95 -10.68 2.40
C TRP A 31 2.75 -10.38 1.14
N ASN A 32 2.78 -11.35 0.23
CA ASN A 32 3.47 -11.21 -1.04
C ASN A 32 2.50 -11.46 -2.19
N ASP A 33 2.80 -10.84 -3.33
CA ASP A 33 2.04 -11.01 -4.56
C ASP A 33 0.53 -10.74 -4.32
N LEU A 34 0.18 -9.67 -3.60
CA LEU A 34 -1.22 -9.25 -3.42
C LEU A 34 -1.77 -8.70 -4.74
N GLU A 35 -2.37 -9.57 -5.53
CA GLU A 35 -2.91 -9.27 -6.84
C GLU A 35 -4.31 -8.66 -6.71
N SER A 36 -4.51 -7.47 -7.28
CA SER A 36 -5.81 -6.78 -7.21
C SER A 36 -6.25 -6.17 -8.53
N PHE A 37 -7.56 -6.24 -8.78
CA PHE A 37 -8.20 -5.49 -9.87
C PHE A 37 -8.60 -4.11 -9.35
N GLN A 38 -8.24 -3.06 -10.08
CA GLN A 38 -8.37 -1.67 -9.64
C GLN A 38 -9.29 -0.84 -10.53
N LEU A 39 -10.18 -0.06 -9.92
CA LEU A 39 -10.83 1.10 -10.55
C LEU A 39 -10.19 2.39 -10.06
N LYS A 40 -9.84 3.28 -10.99
CA LYS A 40 -9.17 4.55 -10.68
C LYS A 40 -9.82 5.73 -11.37
N VAL A 41 -10.11 6.76 -10.59
CA VAL A 41 -10.57 8.08 -11.07
C VAL A 41 -9.51 9.10 -10.69
N VAL A 42 -9.00 9.84 -11.66
CA VAL A 42 -8.04 10.93 -11.44
C VAL A 42 -8.57 12.16 -12.14
N GLY A 43 -8.47 13.31 -11.47
CA GLY A 43 -8.78 14.61 -12.03
C GLY A 43 -7.65 15.60 -11.76
N LYS A 44 -7.36 16.44 -12.73
CA LYS A 44 -6.47 17.60 -12.60
C LYS A 44 -7.10 18.76 -13.35
N THR A 45 -7.19 19.92 -12.72
CA THR A 45 -7.69 21.15 -13.35
C THR A 45 -6.81 22.32 -12.96
N THR A 46 -6.84 23.36 -13.80
CA THR A 46 -6.08 24.59 -13.57
C THR A 46 -6.98 25.80 -13.69
N PHE A 47 -7.00 26.65 -12.66
CA PHE A 47 -7.72 27.91 -12.66
C PHE A 47 -6.77 29.06 -12.98
N HIS A 48 -7.18 29.92 -13.93
CA HIS A 48 -6.42 31.10 -14.37
C HIS A 48 -4.97 30.81 -14.77
N GLN A 49 -4.66 29.58 -15.21
CA GLN A 49 -3.30 29.12 -15.55
C GLN A 49 -2.28 29.19 -14.38
N LEU A 50 -2.75 29.41 -13.15
CA LEU A 50 -1.90 29.60 -11.97
C LEU A 50 -2.18 28.57 -10.89
N PHE A 51 -3.44 28.27 -10.60
CA PHE A 51 -3.81 27.39 -9.49
C PHE A 51 -4.18 26.00 -10.00
N MET A 52 -3.39 24.99 -9.65
CA MET A 52 -3.69 23.59 -9.93
C MET A 52 -4.50 22.98 -8.79
N LEU A 53 -5.57 22.27 -9.12
CA LEU A 53 -6.17 21.27 -8.24
C LEU A 53 -5.98 19.88 -8.86
N ARG A 54 -5.74 18.89 -8.02
CA ARG A 54 -5.72 17.49 -8.42
C ARG A 54 -6.36 16.61 -7.35
N GLY A 55 -6.87 15.47 -7.77
CA GLY A 55 -7.29 14.43 -6.85
C GLY A 55 -7.38 13.07 -7.51
N SER A 56 -7.37 12.03 -6.69
CA SER A 56 -7.56 10.66 -7.12
C SER A 56 -8.44 9.90 -6.14
N LEU A 57 -9.25 9.00 -6.67
CA LEU A 57 -9.98 7.97 -5.94
C LEU A 57 -9.68 6.62 -6.56
N VAL A 58 -9.42 5.64 -5.72
CA VAL A 58 -9.08 4.27 -6.09
C VAL A 58 -9.87 3.31 -5.23
N TYR A 59 -10.40 2.27 -5.86
CA TYR A 59 -10.90 1.09 -5.17
C TYR A 59 -10.32 -0.14 -5.88
N SER A 60 -9.78 -1.08 -5.11
CA SER A 60 -9.31 -2.37 -5.63
C SER A 60 -9.94 -3.54 -4.88
N TRP A 61 -10.23 -4.62 -5.59
CA TRP A 61 -10.59 -5.91 -5.00
C TRP A 61 -9.36 -6.80 -5.06
N ILE A 62 -9.00 -7.39 -3.92
CA ILE A 62 -7.96 -8.40 -3.86
C ILE A 62 -8.51 -9.67 -4.51
N LEU A 63 -7.70 -10.30 -5.34
CA LEU A 63 -8.05 -11.49 -6.10
C LEU A 63 -7.24 -12.71 -5.68
N ASN A 64 -6.02 -12.48 -5.23
CA ASN A 64 -5.07 -13.51 -4.85
C ASN A 64 -3.94 -12.89 -4.02
N GLY A 65 -3.24 -13.73 -3.26
CA GLY A 65 -2.05 -13.36 -2.51
C GLY A 65 -1.64 -14.45 -1.55
N GLU A 66 -0.40 -14.39 -1.09
CA GLU A 66 0.16 -15.33 -0.12
C GLU A 66 0.48 -14.61 1.17
N ASN A 67 0.14 -15.21 2.30
CA ASN A 67 0.51 -14.73 3.62
C ASN A 67 1.37 -15.76 4.36
N GLN A 68 2.39 -15.29 5.07
CA GLN A 68 3.12 -16.08 6.04
C GLN A 68 3.15 -15.35 7.38
N ASP A 69 2.77 -16.07 8.43
CA ASP A 69 2.87 -15.64 9.83
C ASP A 69 3.91 -16.50 10.54
N SER A 70 4.92 -15.86 11.13
CA SER A 70 6.08 -16.48 11.77
C SER A 70 6.34 -15.89 13.15
N ASP A 71 6.54 -16.76 14.15
CA ASP A 71 6.92 -16.37 15.52
C ASP A 71 8.32 -16.85 15.89
N PHE A 72 9.06 -16.01 16.63
CA PHE A 72 10.48 -16.21 16.96
C PHE A 72 10.76 -16.14 18.46
N LEU A 73 11.75 -16.90 18.91
CA LEU A 73 12.30 -16.83 20.28
C LEU A 73 13.68 -16.17 20.34
N GLY A 74 14.31 -15.87 19.20
CA GLY A 74 15.64 -15.31 19.10
C GLY A 74 15.67 -14.06 18.22
N ASP A 75 16.68 -13.22 18.45
CA ASP A 75 16.88 -12.00 17.65
C ASP A 75 17.13 -12.33 16.18
N ASP A 76 16.85 -11.35 15.32
CA ASP A 76 17.11 -11.40 13.88
C ASP A 76 16.44 -12.60 13.19
N ARG A 77 15.19 -12.88 13.58
CA ARG A 77 14.37 -13.99 13.05
C ARG A 77 15.02 -15.37 13.27
N THR A 78 15.80 -15.50 14.35
CA THR A 78 16.37 -16.79 14.74
C THR A 78 15.45 -17.53 15.70
N LEU A 79 15.63 -18.86 15.82
CA LEU A 79 14.83 -19.71 16.70
C LEU A 79 13.32 -19.58 16.42
N GLU A 80 12.94 -19.63 15.14
CA GLU A 80 11.53 -19.73 14.73
C GLU A 80 10.90 -20.99 15.34
N PHE A 81 9.74 -20.81 15.97
CA PHE A 81 9.03 -21.91 16.65
C PHE A 81 7.59 -22.10 16.17
N SER A 82 7.05 -21.13 15.43
CA SER A 82 5.74 -21.18 14.81
C SER A 82 5.83 -20.60 13.40
N ARG A 83 5.19 -21.26 12.43
CA ARG A 83 4.94 -20.71 11.10
C ARG A 83 3.62 -21.25 10.55
N SER A 84 2.81 -20.36 10.02
CA SER A 84 1.70 -20.70 9.13
C SER A 84 1.87 -20.07 7.76
N ASN A 85 1.39 -20.79 6.74
CA ASN A 85 1.29 -20.31 5.37
C ASN A 85 -0.19 -20.30 5.00
N ASN A 86 -0.66 -19.14 4.56
CA ASN A 86 -2.07 -18.81 4.40
C ASN A 86 -2.30 -18.18 3.03
N ASN A 87 -3.53 -18.27 2.54
CA ASN A 87 -3.96 -17.50 1.37
C ASN A 87 -4.42 -16.11 1.80
N SER A 88 -4.33 -15.14 0.88
CA SER A 88 -4.87 -13.79 1.04
C SER A 88 -5.58 -13.36 -0.23
N ASP A 89 -6.69 -14.03 -0.52
CA ASP A 89 -7.48 -13.92 -1.74
C ASP A 89 -8.78 -13.11 -1.56
N GLU A 90 -9.03 -12.59 -0.35
CA GLU A 90 -10.16 -11.75 -0.02
C GLU A 90 -9.71 -10.40 0.54
N GLY A 91 -10.55 -9.38 0.34
CA GLY A 91 -10.32 -8.03 0.87
C GLY A 91 -10.38 -6.93 -0.18
N ASN A 92 -9.98 -5.72 0.24
CA ASN A 92 -10.06 -4.55 -0.63
C ASN A 92 -9.04 -3.47 -0.24
N ILE A 93 -8.68 -2.65 -1.23
CA ILE A 93 -7.77 -1.50 -1.08
C ILE A 93 -8.50 -0.23 -1.47
N ARG A 94 -8.34 0.84 -0.69
CA ARG A 94 -8.93 2.15 -0.96
C ARG A 94 -7.88 3.23 -0.88
N ASP A 95 -7.76 4.04 -1.92
CA ASP A 95 -6.89 5.22 -1.90
C ASP A 95 -7.68 6.48 -2.26
N ALA A 96 -7.44 7.54 -1.51
CA ALA A 96 -7.93 8.88 -1.82
C ALA A 96 -6.80 9.90 -1.67
N SER A 97 -6.67 10.81 -2.62
CA SER A 97 -5.76 11.94 -2.48
C SER A 97 -6.37 13.22 -3.05
N PHE A 98 -6.04 14.33 -2.42
CA PHE A 98 -6.35 15.66 -2.93
C PHE A 98 -5.12 16.57 -2.75
N GLY A 99 -4.84 17.39 -3.74
CA GLY A 99 -3.73 18.34 -3.69
C GLY A 99 -4.03 19.62 -4.45
N THR A 100 -3.40 20.70 -4.00
CA THR A 100 -3.45 22.01 -4.63
C THR A 100 -2.04 22.58 -4.77
N GLY A 101 -1.78 23.29 -5.86
CA GLY A 101 -0.46 23.83 -6.14
C GLY A 101 -0.46 25.06 -7.02
N TRP A 102 0.67 25.77 -7.04
CA TRP A 102 0.86 26.94 -7.90
C TRP A 102 1.71 26.58 -9.11
N GLN A 103 1.26 26.93 -10.31
CA GLN A 103 1.96 26.63 -11.56
C GLN A 103 2.94 27.74 -11.94
N PHE A 104 4.14 27.32 -12.30
CA PHE A 104 5.20 28.13 -12.88
C PHE A 104 5.49 27.59 -14.28
N SER A 105 5.19 28.44 -15.27
CA SER A 105 5.53 28.17 -16.68
C SER A 105 6.83 28.88 -17.03
N PHE A 106 7.79 28.19 -17.63
CA PHE A 106 9.11 28.74 -17.89
C PHE A 106 9.30 29.12 -19.37
N GLY A 107 8.82 30.30 -19.78
CA GLY A 107 9.14 30.88 -21.10
C GLY A 107 8.55 30.15 -22.30
N ARG A 108 9.28 30.12 -23.43
CA ARG A 108 8.86 29.48 -24.72
C ARG A 108 8.88 27.95 -24.70
N THR A 109 9.10 27.32 -23.54
CA THR A 109 9.06 25.86 -23.42
C THR A 109 7.73 25.44 -22.83
N ASP A 110 7.25 24.30 -23.31
CA ASP A 110 6.05 23.59 -22.86
C ASP A 110 6.21 22.93 -21.48
N PHE A 111 7.06 23.49 -20.63
CA PHE A 111 7.41 22.95 -19.33
C PHE A 111 6.71 23.74 -18.22
N VAL A 112 5.97 23.01 -17.40
CA VAL A 112 5.26 23.53 -16.23
C VAL A 112 5.72 22.78 -14.99
N MET A 113 6.03 23.52 -13.93
CA MET A 113 6.29 22.97 -12.60
C MET A 113 5.27 23.52 -11.61
N ALA A 114 4.84 22.71 -10.65
CA ALA A 114 4.02 23.16 -9.55
C ALA A 114 4.46 22.54 -8.23
N PRO A 115 4.88 23.32 -7.22
CA PRO A 115 4.82 22.88 -5.83
C PRO A 115 3.37 22.63 -5.44
N VAL A 116 3.15 21.51 -4.75
CA VAL A 116 1.84 21.02 -4.32
C VAL A 116 1.87 20.76 -2.82
N ILE A 117 0.78 21.09 -2.15
CA ILE A 117 0.45 20.57 -0.82
C ILE A 117 -0.86 19.80 -0.91
N GLY A 118 -1.03 18.79 -0.08
CA GLY A 118 -2.25 17.98 -0.11
C GLY A 118 -2.41 17.07 1.08
N TYR A 119 -3.37 16.17 0.96
CA TYR A 119 -3.70 15.16 1.95
C TYR A 119 -4.00 13.84 1.24
N SER A 120 -3.54 12.72 1.79
CA SER A 120 -3.82 11.39 1.27
C SER A 120 -4.34 10.46 2.36
N TYR A 121 -5.06 9.44 1.91
CA TYR A 121 -5.63 8.36 2.70
C TYR A 121 -5.43 7.06 1.91
N HIS A 122 -4.92 6.03 2.56
CA HIS A 122 -4.69 4.71 2.02
C HIS A 122 -5.15 3.68 3.04
N GLU A 123 -5.93 2.71 2.60
CA GLU A 123 -6.45 1.62 3.43
C GLU A 123 -6.26 0.30 2.70
N GLN A 124 -5.75 -0.71 3.40
CA GLN A 124 -5.70 -2.10 2.93
C GLN A 124 -6.38 -3.00 3.97
N ASN A 125 -7.43 -3.70 3.54
CA ASN A 125 -8.13 -4.71 4.32
C ASN A 125 -7.79 -6.07 3.74
N LEU A 126 -7.06 -6.88 4.49
CA LEU A 126 -6.58 -8.20 4.10
C LEU A 126 -7.25 -9.28 4.95
N THR A 127 -7.56 -10.42 4.34
CA THR A 127 -8.04 -11.60 5.05
C THR A 127 -7.05 -12.73 4.86
N MET A 128 -6.80 -13.52 5.90
CA MET A 128 -6.06 -14.78 5.80
C MET A 128 -7.04 -15.95 5.81
N THR A 129 -6.92 -16.81 4.82
CA THR A 129 -7.77 -17.99 4.60
C THR A 129 -6.88 -19.21 4.39
N ASP A 130 -7.48 -20.42 4.45
CA ASP A 130 -6.83 -21.69 4.10
C ASP A 130 -5.45 -21.93 4.75
N GLY A 131 -5.28 -21.47 5.99
CA GLY A 131 -3.99 -21.52 6.65
C GLY A 131 -3.51 -22.93 6.97
N ASN A 132 -2.20 -23.11 6.94
CA ASN A 132 -1.56 -24.38 7.24
C ASN A 132 -0.30 -24.16 8.09
N GLN A 133 -0.25 -24.78 9.27
CA GLN A 133 0.90 -24.75 10.16
C GLN A 133 2.04 -25.60 9.58
N THR A 134 3.16 -24.96 9.24
CA THR A 134 4.33 -25.57 8.59
C THR A 134 5.59 -25.61 9.45
N VAL A 135 5.63 -24.87 10.55
CA VAL A 135 6.62 -25.02 11.65
C VAL A 135 5.84 -25.03 12.95
N ALA A 136 5.97 -26.08 13.75
CA ALA A 136 5.22 -26.21 15.00
C ALA A 136 6.11 -26.69 16.15
N ASN A 137 5.82 -26.19 17.35
CA ASN A 137 6.40 -26.64 18.62
C ASN A 137 5.29 -26.88 19.67
N PRO A 138 4.44 -27.92 19.50
CA PRO A 138 3.39 -28.23 20.46
C PRO A 138 3.95 -28.55 21.86
N PRO A 139 3.24 -28.23 22.96
CA PRO A 139 1.88 -27.68 22.99
C PRO A 139 1.83 -26.14 22.96
N VAL A 140 2.93 -25.46 22.63
CA VAL A 140 2.99 -23.98 22.63
C VAL A 140 2.32 -23.38 21.40
N THR A 141 2.39 -24.09 20.27
CA THR A 141 1.74 -23.74 19.00
C THR A 141 0.67 -24.77 18.63
N PRO A 142 -0.21 -24.47 17.67
CA PRO A 142 -1.01 -25.49 17.00
C PRO A 142 -0.14 -26.64 16.46
N ASP A 143 -0.75 -27.81 16.30
CA ASP A 143 -0.13 -28.95 15.63
C ASP A 143 0.07 -28.68 14.13
N PHE A 144 0.97 -29.43 13.49
CA PHE A 144 1.14 -29.38 12.05
C PHE A 144 -0.16 -29.68 11.30
N GLY A 145 -0.43 -28.90 10.26
CA GLY A 145 -1.58 -29.11 9.37
C GLY A 145 -2.50 -27.89 9.26
N PRO A 146 -3.67 -28.08 8.61
CA PRO A 146 -4.55 -26.97 8.26
C PRO A 146 -5.28 -26.39 9.47
N PHE A 147 -5.47 -25.08 9.47
CA PHE A 147 -6.40 -24.37 10.35
C PHE A 147 -7.82 -24.50 9.81
N SER A 148 -8.70 -25.11 10.60
CA SER A 148 -10.10 -25.24 10.19
C SER A 148 -10.83 -23.91 10.39
N GLY A 149 -11.28 -23.30 9.29
CA GLY A 149 -12.08 -22.07 9.33
C GLY A 149 -11.29 -20.80 9.62
N LEU A 150 -10.03 -20.72 9.16
CA LEU A 150 -9.24 -19.49 9.24
C LEU A 150 -9.97 -18.36 8.49
N ASP A 151 -10.14 -17.24 9.19
CA ASP A 151 -10.82 -16.03 8.70
C ASP A 151 -10.27 -14.83 9.50
N SER A 152 -8.94 -14.75 9.55
CA SER A 152 -8.20 -13.72 10.28
C SER A 152 -8.15 -12.44 9.43
N THR A 153 -8.34 -11.26 10.03
CA THR A 153 -8.31 -9.99 9.28
C THR A 153 -7.18 -9.08 9.73
N TYR A 154 -6.63 -8.35 8.77
CA TYR A 154 -5.64 -7.31 9.00
C TYR A 154 -6.01 -6.03 8.25
N GLU A 155 -6.34 -4.99 8.99
CA GLU A 155 -6.70 -3.68 8.46
C GLU A 155 -5.56 -2.70 8.73
N THR A 156 -5.13 -1.99 7.69
CA THR A 156 -4.07 -0.98 7.79
C THR A 156 -4.53 0.32 7.15
N GLU A 157 -4.24 1.43 7.83
CA GLU A 157 -4.60 2.77 7.40
C GLU A 157 -3.37 3.69 7.47
N TRP A 158 -3.13 4.43 6.39
CA TRP A 158 -2.13 5.49 6.30
C TRP A 158 -2.81 6.77 5.84
N LYS A 159 -2.80 7.80 6.68
CA LYS A 159 -3.36 9.10 6.32
C LYS A 159 -2.47 10.25 6.75
N GLY A 160 -2.51 11.33 5.98
CA GLY A 160 -1.79 12.52 6.38
C GLY A 160 -1.52 13.52 5.27
N PRO A 161 -0.94 14.68 5.65
CA PRO A 161 -0.56 15.69 4.68
C PRO A 161 0.67 15.26 3.86
N PHE A 162 0.77 15.80 2.65
CA PHE A 162 1.97 15.66 1.84
C PHE A 162 2.37 17.00 1.22
N ILE A 163 3.66 17.10 0.89
CA ILE A 163 4.20 18.13 -0.01
C ILE A 163 4.70 17.45 -1.30
N GLY A 164 4.67 18.15 -2.43
CA GLY A 164 5.08 17.55 -3.69
C GLY A 164 5.52 18.55 -4.75
N LEU A 165 6.08 18.01 -5.84
CA LEU A 165 6.42 18.72 -7.06
C LEU A 165 5.80 17.97 -8.24
N ASP A 166 4.98 18.68 -9.01
CA ASP A 166 4.45 18.21 -10.29
C ASP A 166 5.19 18.89 -11.43
N PHE A 167 5.73 18.07 -12.34
CA PHE A 167 6.33 18.51 -13.59
C PHE A 167 5.46 18.03 -14.74
N THR A 168 5.23 18.90 -15.72
CA THR A 168 4.46 18.58 -16.92
C THR A 168 5.24 19.10 -18.13
N PHE A 169 5.48 18.21 -19.08
CA PHE A 169 6.15 18.48 -20.35
C PHE A 169 5.12 18.25 -21.45
N ARG A 170 4.77 19.32 -22.16
CA ARG A 170 4.02 19.23 -23.41
C ARG A 170 5.00 19.36 -24.57
N ARG A 171 4.58 19.07 -25.79
CA ARG A 171 5.40 19.27 -26.99
C ARG A 171 4.58 20.02 -28.01
N ASP A 172 4.96 21.27 -28.29
CA ASP A 172 4.17 22.16 -29.14
C ASP A 172 4.17 21.74 -30.62
N GLU A 173 3.01 21.96 -31.23
CA GLU A 173 2.57 21.52 -32.54
C GLU A 173 3.20 22.36 -33.66
N LYS A 174 4.18 21.78 -34.38
CA LYS A 174 4.45 22.19 -35.79
C LYS A 174 4.36 21.04 -36.78
N SER A 175 3.92 19.86 -36.35
CA SER A 175 3.84 18.68 -37.22
C SER A 175 2.39 18.21 -37.31
N LYS A 176 1.78 18.34 -38.51
CA LYS A 176 0.38 18.03 -38.81
C LYS A 176 -0.01 16.53 -38.68
N ILE A 177 0.81 15.70 -38.05
CA ILE A 177 0.65 14.23 -38.03
C ILE A 177 1.11 13.60 -36.70
N LYS A 178 0.88 14.21 -35.52
CA LYS A 178 1.16 13.54 -34.23
C LYS A 178 0.16 13.92 -33.14
N PRO A 179 -0.25 12.97 -32.26
CA PRO A 179 -1.13 13.28 -31.13
C PRO A 179 -0.42 14.17 -30.09
N ASP A 180 -1.22 15.00 -29.40
CA ASP A 180 -0.79 15.72 -28.21
C ASP A 180 -0.28 14.73 -27.17
N MET A 181 1.02 14.79 -26.87
CA MET A 181 1.63 13.98 -25.83
C MET A 181 1.97 14.88 -24.64
N GLU A 182 1.32 14.62 -23.51
CA GLU A 182 1.67 15.20 -22.22
C GLU A 182 2.41 14.14 -21.40
N THR A 183 3.65 14.44 -21.01
CA THR A 183 4.39 13.63 -20.06
C THR A 183 4.43 14.37 -18.74
N PHE A 184 4.23 13.64 -17.64
CA PHE A 184 4.27 14.22 -16.30
C PHE A 184 5.17 13.39 -15.38
N LEU A 185 5.77 14.07 -14.40
CA LEU A 185 6.47 13.48 -13.27
C LEU A 185 5.91 14.11 -12.00
N ARG A 186 5.67 13.28 -10.99
CA ARG A 186 5.13 13.68 -9.70
C ARG A 186 6.02 13.12 -8.61
N LEU A 187 6.50 14.01 -7.75
CA LEU A 187 7.27 13.65 -6.57
C LEU A 187 6.47 14.10 -5.35
N GLU A 188 6.30 13.22 -4.37
CA GLU A 188 5.54 13.49 -3.15
C GLU A 188 6.33 13.01 -1.94
N TYR A 189 6.23 13.76 -0.85
CA TYR A 189 6.73 13.39 0.47
C TYR A 189 5.56 13.48 1.46
N HIS A 190 5.23 12.36 2.08
CA HIS A 190 4.06 12.21 2.95
C HIS A 190 4.51 12.19 4.41
N LEU A 191 3.78 12.92 5.25
CA LEU A 191 3.84 12.78 6.71
C LEU A 191 2.64 11.96 7.10
N VAL A 192 2.87 10.69 7.46
CA VAL A 192 1.82 9.69 7.59
C VAL A 192 1.59 9.36 9.04
N ASP A 193 0.33 9.38 9.44
CA ASP A 193 -0.17 8.71 10.64
C ASP A 193 -0.61 7.30 10.25
N PHE A 194 -0.11 6.30 10.97
CA PHE A 194 -0.33 4.89 10.68
C PHE A 194 -1.19 4.26 11.78
N TYR A 195 -2.23 3.56 11.36
CA TYR A 195 -3.06 2.73 12.21
C TYR A 195 -3.14 1.32 11.62
N ALA A 196 -3.15 0.32 12.49
CA ALA A 196 -3.42 -1.04 12.09
C ALA A 196 -4.23 -1.76 13.16
N GLU A 197 -5.13 -2.63 12.73
CA GLU A 197 -5.96 -3.48 13.57
C GLU A 197 -5.93 -4.90 13.02
N ALA A 198 -5.89 -5.85 13.95
CA ALA A 198 -5.82 -7.26 13.63
C ALA A 198 -6.85 -8.04 14.45
N ASP A 199 -7.61 -8.91 13.79
CA ASP A 199 -8.50 -9.87 14.42
C ASP A 199 -8.08 -11.29 14.02
N TRP A 200 -7.49 -12.01 14.97
CA TRP A 200 -6.84 -13.29 14.72
C TRP A 200 -7.66 -14.46 15.26
N ASN A 201 -8.01 -15.40 14.39
CA ASN A 201 -8.60 -16.70 14.79
C ASN A 201 -7.62 -17.88 14.59
N LEU A 202 -6.31 -17.59 14.72
CA LEU A 202 -5.20 -18.54 14.51
C LEU A 202 -5.11 -19.68 15.54
N ARG A 203 -5.96 -19.69 16.58
CA ARG A 203 -5.92 -20.67 17.69
C ARG A 203 -7.35 -21.00 18.15
N THR A 204 -7.69 -22.29 18.17
CA THR A 204 -8.94 -22.84 18.75
C THR A 204 -8.68 -23.61 20.03
#